data_AF-A0A1F3TPN9-F1
#
_entry.id   AF-A0A1F3TPN9-F1
#
_cell.length_a   1.000
_cell.length_b   1.000
_cell.length_c   1.000
_cell.angle_alpha   90.00
_cell.angle_beta   90.00
_cell.angle_gamma   90.00
#
_symmetry.space_group_name_H-M   'P 1'
#
loop_
_entity.id
_entity.type
_entity.pdbx_description
1 polymer ?
#
loop_
_entity_poly.entity_id
_entity_poly.type
_entity_poly.pdbx_seq_one_letter_code
_entity_poly.pdbx_strand_id
1 'polypeptide(L)'
;MSFDPMFYVEQMKNWMLLTLFIVFGAFSCEQRDPEPERNDMVYKDLQKELDLINKTLQEAEAEYETRAADLKTVVPQTGQIKSYEKKLFESQNKLDRLRQQKQYFEITLEQRSLYVRSRYAESFKKDGREWPDKKEIEDFQNAQKLQREKIKWDKNKGVVKDVPRGTKSKEEQKLEQ
;
A
#
# COMPACT_ATOMS: atom_id res chain seq x y z
N MET A 1 -5.21 -72.70 -34.34
CA MET A 1 -4.48 -71.42 -34.41
C MET A 1 -4.04 -71.07 -33.00
N SER A 2 -2.80 -71.39 -32.67
CA SER A 2 -2.16 -71.07 -31.40
C SER A 2 -1.86 -69.57 -31.37
N PHE A 3 -2.46 -68.86 -30.43
CA PHE A 3 -2.14 -67.47 -30.14
C PHE A 3 -0.84 -67.46 -29.33
N ASP A 4 0.25 -66.96 -29.91
CA ASP A 4 1.52 -66.79 -29.20
C ASP A 4 1.41 -65.55 -28.26
N PRO A 5 1.39 -65.73 -26.92
CA PRO A 5 1.22 -64.61 -26.00
C PRO A 5 2.51 -63.78 -25.81
N MET A 6 3.62 -64.17 -26.44
CA MET A 6 4.93 -63.58 -26.16
C MET A 6 5.17 -62.20 -26.80
N PHE A 7 4.40 -61.77 -27.80
CA PHE A 7 4.58 -60.45 -28.43
C PHE A 7 3.92 -59.28 -27.69
N TYR A 8 2.96 -59.54 -26.78
CA TYR A 8 2.19 -58.48 -26.11
C TYR A 8 2.95 -57.81 -24.96
N VAL A 9 3.88 -58.54 -24.33
CA VAL A 9 4.60 -58.07 -23.12
C VAL A 9 5.64 -57.00 -23.47
N GLU A 10 6.28 -57.10 -24.64
CA GLU A 10 7.28 -56.13 -25.09
C GLU A 10 6.67 -54.80 -25.53
N GLN A 11 5.52 -54.84 -26.22
CA GLN A 11 4.79 -53.62 -26.61
C GLN A 11 4.24 -52.87 -25.39
N MET A 12 3.75 -53.59 -24.38
CA MET A 12 3.23 -52.98 -23.14
C MET A 12 4.36 -52.32 -22.33
N LYS A 13 5.56 -52.91 -22.29
CA LYS A 13 6.74 -52.34 -21.63
C LYS A 13 7.24 -51.06 -22.31
N ASN A 14 7.28 -51.04 -23.64
CA ASN A 14 7.70 -49.85 -24.40
C ASN A 14 6.70 -48.69 -24.25
N TRP A 15 5.40 -48.99 -24.18
CA TRP A 15 4.39 -47.95 -23.98
C TRP A 15 4.44 -47.36 -22.56
N MET A 16 4.69 -48.19 -21.54
CA MET A 16 4.88 -47.74 -20.16
C MET A 16 6.11 -46.83 -19.99
N LEU A 17 7.21 -47.12 -20.71
CA LEU A 17 8.39 -46.26 -20.71
C LEU A 17 8.13 -44.93 -21.43
N LEU A 18 7.36 -44.94 -22.53
CA LEU A 18 6.99 -43.73 -23.27
C LEU A 18 6.09 -42.81 -22.43
N THR A 19 5.09 -43.36 -21.74
CA THR A 19 4.21 -42.57 -20.87
C THR A 19 4.96 -41.99 -19.68
N LEU A 20 5.89 -42.76 -19.09
CA LEU A 20 6.79 -42.25 -18.06
C LEU A 20 7.61 -41.06 -18.57
N PHE A 21 8.20 -41.16 -19.76
CA PHE A 21 9.02 -40.09 -20.34
C PHE A 21 8.21 -38.81 -20.62
N ILE A 22 6.97 -38.95 -21.09
CA ILE A 22 6.06 -37.82 -21.33
C ILE A 22 5.66 -37.15 -20.01
N VAL A 23 5.36 -37.92 -18.97
CA VAL A 23 5.03 -37.38 -17.65
C VAL A 23 6.21 -36.64 -17.05
N PHE A 24 7.43 -37.19 -17.10
CA PHE A 24 8.63 -36.50 -16.63
C PHE A 24 8.99 -35.26 -17.46
N GLY A 25 8.74 -35.28 -18.77
CA GLY A 25 8.94 -34.11 -19.65
C GLY A 25 8.00 -32.94 -19.32
N ALA A 26 6.77 -33.22 -18.88
CA ALA A 26 5.79 -32.19 -18.52
C ALA A 26 6.11 -31.48 -17.19
N PHE A 27 6.87 -32.12 -16.28
CA PHE A 27 7.26 -31.52 -15.00
C PHE A 27 8.50 -30.63 -15.06
N SER A 28 9.21 -30.56 -16.19
CA SER A 28 10.47 -29.79 -16.30
C SER A 28 10.29 -28.35 -16.81
N CYS A 29 9.06 -27.88 -17.03
CA CYS A 29 8.82 -26.50 -17.40
C CYS A 29 8.63 -25.67 -16.13
N GLU A 30 9.71 -25.09 -15.60
CA GLU A 30 9.63 -24.16 -14.47
C GLU A 30 8.99 -22.85 -14.94
N GLN A 31 7.67 -22.77 -14.82
CA GLN A 31 6.91 -21.60 -15.21
C GLN A 31 7.19 -20.48 -14.21
N ARG A 32 7.86 -19.43 -14.69
CA ARG A 32 8.07 -18.20 -13.93
C ARG A 32 6.72 -17.53 -13.70
N ASP A 33 6.51 -17.04 -12.49
CA ASP A 33 5.33 -16.25 -12.15
C ASP A 33 5.35 -14.94 -12.96
N PRO A 34 4.33 -14.65 -13.78
CA PRO A 34 4.26 -13.40 -14.52
C PRO A 34 4.00 -12.18 -13.63
N GLU A 35 3.46 -12.35 -12.42
CA GLU A 35 3.06 -11.27 -11.52
C GLU A 35 3.57 -11.49 -10.07
N PRO A 36 4.90 -11.52 -9.86
CA PRO A 36 5.48 -11.77 -8.53
C PRO A 36 5.06 -10.73 -7.48
N GLU A 37 4.65 -9.52 -7.91
CA GLU A 37 4.12 -8.46 -7.04
C GLU A 37 2.89 -8.89 -6.23
N ARG A 38 2.06 -9.81 -6.75
CA ARG A 38 0.87 -10.29 -6.04
C ARG A 38 1.21 -11.16 -4.84
N ASN A 39 2.43 -11.66 -4.76
CA ASN A 39 2.90 -12.46 -3.64
C ASN A 39 3.69 -11.63 -2.61
N ASP A 40 4.08 -10.41 -2.96
CA ASP A 40 4.82 -9.49 -2.08
C ASP A 40 3.90 -8.89 -1.00
N MET A 41 4.30 -9.01 0.27
CA MET A 41 3.53 -8.50 1.40
C MET A 41 3.49 -6.97 1.45
N VAL A 42 4.61 -6.32 1.10
CA VAL A 42 4.72 -4.85 1.10
C VAL A 42 3.78 -4.27 0.05
N TYR A 43 3.74 -4.84 -1.16
CA TYR A 43 2.82 -4.45 -2.22
C TYR A 43 1.35 -4.56 -1.78
N LYS A 44 0.96 -5.68 -1.15
CA LYS A 44 -0.41 -5.88 -0.64
C LYS A 44 -0.80 -4.82 0.38
N ASP A 45 0.11 -4.46 1.29
CA ASP A 45 -0.18 -3.46 2.30
C ASP A 45 -0.27 -2.05 1.69
N LEU A 46 0.60 -1.70 0.74
CA LEU A 46 0.48 -0.45 -0.02
C LEU A 46 -0.84 -0.37 -0.81
N GLN A 47 -1.30 -1.49 -1.37
CA GLN A 47 -2.57 -1.56 -2.11
C GLN A 47 -3.76 -1.32 -1.18
N LYS A 48 -3.75 -1.90 0.04
CA LYS A 48 -4.79 -1.63 1.05
C LYS A 48 -4.83 -0.17 1.46
N GLU A 49 -3.68 0.48 1.63
CA GLU A 49 -3.61 1.91 1.95
C GLU A 49 -4.18 2.77 0.80
N LEU A 50 -3.86 2.43 -0.45
CA LEU A 50 -4.45 3.09 -1.62
C LEU A 50 -5.98 2.92 -1.65
N ASP A 51 -6.49 1.73 -1.38
CA ASP A 51 -7.94 1.47 -1.33
C ASP A 51 -8.63 2.26 -0.21
N LEU A 52 -7.99 2.39 0.96
CA LEU A 52 -8.49 3.21 2.05
C LEU A 52 -8.51 4.69 1.66
N ILE A 53 -7.47 5.18 1.00
CA ILE A 53 -7.41 6.56 0.50
C ILE A 53 -8.50 6.81 -0.54
N ASN A 54 -8.74 5.88 -1.47
CA ASN A 54 -9.81 6.03 -2.45
C ASN A 54 -11.19 6.15 -1.78
N LYS A 55 -11.47 5.35 -0.75
CA LYS A 55 -12.72 5.45 0.03
C LYS A 55 -12.84 6.79 0.74
N THR A 56 -11.79 7.20 1.47
CA THR A 56 -11.79 8.48 2.21
C THR A 56 -11.85 9.70 1.27
N LEU A 57 -11.30 9.59 0.06
CA LEU A 57 -11.39 10.61 -0.97
C LEU A 57 -12.82 10.75 -1.47
N GLN A 58 -13.51 9.65 -1.77
CA GLN A 58 -14.94 9.67 -2.15
C GLN A 58 -15.81 10.31 -1.06
N GLU A 59 -15.58 9.96 0.21
CA GLU A 59 -16.29 10.57 1.35
C GLU A 59 -16.01 12.07 1.45
N ALA A 60 -14.76 12.49 1.26
CA ALA A 60 -14.37 13.90 1.30
C ALA A 60 -14.91 14.70 0.10
N GLU A 61 -15.08 14.08 -1.07
CA GLU A 61 -15.68 14.72 -2.24
C GLU A 61 -17.17 14.97 -2.01
N ALA A 62 -17.90 13.98 -1.49
CA ALA A 62 -19.29 14.17 -1.07
C ALA A 62 -19.42 15.26 0.01
N GLU A 63 -18.51 15.30 1.00
CA GLU A 63 -18.48 16.35 2.02
C GLU A 63 -18.20 17.75 1.45
N TYR A 64 -17.34 17.85 0.43
CA TYR A 64 -17.09 19.13 -0.24
C TYR A 64 -18.32 19.59 -1.02
N GLU A 65 -18.98 18.69 -1.75
CA GLU A 65 -20.19 19.00 -2.50
C GLU A 65 -21.33 19.46 -1.59
N THR A 66 -21.54 18.80 -0.45
CA THR A 66 -22.57 19.22 0.52
C THR A 66 -22.27 20.61 1.07
N ARG A 67 -21.02 20.90 1.47
CA ARG A 67 -20.62 22.24 1.95
C ARG A 67 -20.70 23.32 0.86
N ALA A 68 -20.43 22.96 -0.40
CA ALA A 68 -20.57 23.86 -1.53
C ALA A 68 -22.04 24.19 -1.82
N ALA A 69 -22.94 23.22 -1.64
CA ALA A 69 -24.38 23.43 -1.71
C ALA A 69 -24.87 24.31 -0.55
N ASP A 70 -24.42 24.03 0.68
CA ASP A 70 -24.76 24.83 1.86
C ASP A 70 -24.36 26.30 1.71
N LEU A 71 -23.17 26.58 1.18
CA LEU A 71 -22.72 27.96 0.96
C LEU A 71 -23.67 28.73 0.00
N LYS A 72 -24.27 28.04 -0.98
CA LYS A 72 -25.21 28.66 -1.93
C LYS A 72 -26.57 28.98 -1.31
N THR A 73 -26.96 28.29 -0.24
CA THR A 73 -28.26 28.50 0.42
C THR A 73 -28.20 29.57 1.53
N VAL A 74 -26.99 29.96 1.95
CA VAL A 74 -26.78 30.96 3.00
C VAL A 74 -27.19 32.35 2.54
N VAL A 75 -27.93 33.06 3.40
CA VAL A 75 -28.38 34.43 3.15
C VAL A 75 -27.17 35.38 3.02
N PRO A 76 -27.09 36.15 1.93
CA PRO A 76 -26.02 37.14 1.74
C PRO A 76 -25.92 38.16 2.87
N GLN A 77 -24.72 38.72 3.07
CA GLN A 77 -24.44 39.78 4.05
C GLN A 77 -24.61 39.40 5.53
N THR A 78 -24.71 38.10 5.84
CA THR A 78 -24.67 37.60 7.23
C THR A 78 -23.24 37.21 7.62
N GLY A 79 -22.90 37.28 8.91
CA GLY A 79 -21.61 36.77 9.42
C GLY A 79 -21.41 35.27 9.22
N GLN A 80 -22.47 34.55 8.88
CA GLN A 80 -22.44 33.11 8.62
C GLN A 80 -21.69 32.78 7.33
N ILE A 81 -21.72 33.63 6.30
CA ILE A 81 -21.07 33.37 5.01
C ILE A 81 -19.57 33.06 5.18
N LYS A 82 -18.86 33.84 5.99
CA LYS A 82 -17.43 33.64 6.28
C LYS A 82 -17.15 32.30 6.96
N SER A 83 -18.08 31.83 7.80
CA SER A 83 -17.98 30.52 8.46
C SER A 83 -18.12 29.38 7.45
N TYR A 84 -19.10 29.47 6.54
CA TYR A 84 -19.29 28.48 5.48
C TYR A 84 -18.15 28.48 4.45
N GLU A 85 -17.66 29.66 4.04
CA GLU A 85 -16.47 29.80 3.19
C GLU A 85 -15.26 29.13 3.82
N LYS A 86 -15.02 29.37 5.12
CA LYS A 86 -13.93 28.72 5.86
C LYS A 86 -14.09 27.20 5.86
N LYS A 87 -15.28 26.68 6.12
CA LYS A 87 -15.55 25.23 6.09
C LYS A 87 -15.34 24.64 4.70
N LEU A 88 -15.77 25.34 3.64
CA LEU A 88 -15.56 24.90 2.27
C LEU A 88 -14.06 24.83 1.94
N PHE A 89 -13.31 25.87 2.32
CA PHE A 89 -11.85 25.92 2.16
C PHE A 89 -11.13 24.80 2.94
N GLU A 90 -11.55 24.53 4.18
CA GLU A 90 -11.02 23.41 4.97
C GLU A 90 -11.27 22.06 4.28
N SER A 91 -12.45 21.84 3.71
CA SER A 91 -12.74 20.63 2.93
C SER A 91 -11.93 20.54 1.64
N GLN A 92 -11.75 21.65 0.94
CA GLN A 92 -10.89 21.69 -0.25
C GLN A 92 -9.44 21.31 0.09
N ASN A 93 -8.88 21.88 1.16
CA ASN A 93 -7.53 21.53 1.61
C ASN A 93 -7.41 20.05 2.01
N LYS A 94 -8.46 19.48 2.62
CA LYS A 94 -8.52 18.05 2.93
C LYS A 94 -8.51 17.21 1.66
N LEU A 95 -9.30 17.59 0.65
CA LEU A 95 -9.32 16.93 -0.66
C LEU A 95 -7.96 16.97 -1.36
N ASP A 96 -7.32 18.13 -1.40
CA ASP A 96 -6.03 18.29 -2.06
C ASP A 96 -4.95 17.41 -1.40
N ARG A 97 -4.96 17.31 -0.06
CA ARG A 97 -4.07 16.39 0.67
C ARG A 97 -4.35 14.93 0.34
N LEU A 98 -5.61 14.51 0.28
CA LEU A 98 -5.97 13.13 -0.06
C LEU A 98 -5.58 12.78 -1.51
N ARG A 99 -5.71 13.73 -2.45
CA ARG A 99 -5.27 13.58 -3.83
C ARG A 99 -3.75 13.43 -3.94
N GLN A 100 -3.00 14.25 -3.22
CA GLN A 100 -1.54 14.10 -3.15
C GLN A 100 -1.13 12.75 -2.56
N GLN A 101 -1.81 12.31 -1.50
CA GLN A 101 -1.56 10.98 -0.91
C GLN A 101 -1.88 9.86 -1.90
N LYS A 102 -3.00 9.93 -2.61
CA LYS A 102 -3.35 8.96 -3.65
C LYS A 102 -2.24 8.84 -4.70
N GLN A 103 -1.80 9.98 -5.26
CA GLN A 103 -0.73 10.00 -6.24
C GLN A 103 0.58 9.41 -5.70
N TYR A 104 0.92 9.73 -4.45
CA TYR A 104 2.09 9.15 -3.79
C TYR A 104 2.02 7.61 -3.75
N PHE A 105 0.88 7.04 -3.34
CA PHE A 105 0.74 5.58 -3.25
C PHE A 105 0.69 4.91 -4.62
N GLU A 106 0.09 5.54 -5.63
CA GLU A 106 0.11 5.04 -7.02
C GLU A 106 1.55 4.93 -7.54
N ILE A 107 2.34 5.99 -7.39
CA ILE A 107 3.76 6.00 -7.78
C ILE A 107 4.55 4.95 -6.99
N THR A 108 4.31 4.86 -5.68
CA THR A 108 5.04 3.92 -4.81
C THR A 108 4.72 2.46 -5.17
N LEU A 109 3.46 2.15 -5.50
CA LEU A 109 3.05 0.83 -5.94
C LEU A 109 3.70 0.44 -7.27
N GLU A 110 3.77 1.36 -8.23
CA GLU A 110 4.43 1.14 -9.51
C GLU A 110 5.94 0.86 -9.31
N GLN A 111 6.61 1.71 -8.53
CA GLN A 111 8.02 1.53 -8.17
C GLN A 111 8.25 0.18 -7.48
N ARG A 112 7.36 -0.20 -6.55
CA ARG A 112 7.44 -1.49 -5.86
C ARG A 112 7.26 -2.65 -6.83
N SER A 113 6.31 -2.58 -7.76
CA SER A 113 6.10 -3.62 -8.76
C SER A 113 7.35 -3.83 -9.62
N LEU A 114 7.96 -2.75 -10.11
CA LEU A 114 9.21 -2.83 -10.89
C LEU A 114 10.35 -3.44 -10.07
N TYR A 115 10.49 -3.02 -8.81
CA TYR A 115 11.49 -3.56 -7.89
C TYR A 115 11.27 -5.06 -7.62
N VAL A 116 10.03 -5.46 -7.32
CA VAL A 116 9.68 -6.87 -7.08
C VAL A 116 10.01 -7.72 -8.31
N ARG A 117 9.65 -7.27 -9.51
CA ARG A 117 9.95 -8.00 -10.76
C ARG A 117 11.45 -8.15 -10.99
N SER A 118 12.24 -7.10 -10.76
CA SER A 118 13.70 -7.19 -10.91
C SER A 118 14.31 -8.14 -9.87
N ARG A 119 13.86 -8.05 -8.61
CA ARG A 119 14.35 -8.89 -7.51
C ARG A 119 13.97 -10.37 -7.68
N TYR A 120 12.76 -10.64 -8.15
CA TYR A 120 12.33 -11.99 -8.51
C TYR A 120 13.16 -12.56 -9.66
N ALA A 121 13.48 -11.76 -10.69
CA ALA A 121 14.38 -12.22 -11.75
C ALA A 121 15.81 -12.52 -11.24
N GLU A 122 16.28 -11.78 -10.23
CA GLU A 122 17.59 -12.02 -9.60
C GLU A 122 17.64 -13.29 -8.76
N SER A 123 16.55 -13.71 -8.12
CA SER A 123 16.53 -14.91 -7.27
C SER A 123 16.78 -16.21 -8.04
N PHE A 124 16.56 -16.22 -9.35
CA PHE A 124 16.86 -17.38 -10.21
C PHE A 124 18.33 -17.48 -10.64
N LYS A 125 19.16 -16.48 -10.34
CA LYS A 125 20.60 -16.55 -10.64
C LYS A 125 21.28 -17.50 -9.64
N LYS A 126 22.44 -18.07 -10.01
CA LYS A 126 23.17 -19.02 -9.14
C LYS A 126 23.57 -18.42 -7.78
N ASP A 127 23.87 -17.12 -7.75
CA ASP A 127 24.15 -16.34 -6.53
C ASP A 127 22.95 -15.45 -6.15
N GLY A 128 21.74 -15.87 -6.53
CA GLY A 128 20.50 -15.15 -6.32
C GLY A 128 20.18 -14.98 -4.84
N ARG A 129 19.52 -13.87 -4.49
CA ARG A 129 19.00 -13.69 -3.12
C ARG A 129 17.74 -14.51 -2.93
N GLU A 130 17.49 -14.95 -1.70
CA GLU A 130 16.24 -15.62 -1.35
C GLU A 130 15.04 -14.70 -1.65
N TRP A 131 14.00 -15.31 -2.23
CA TRP A 131 12.75 -14.65 -2.52
C TRP A 131 11.60 -15.43 -1.85
N PRO A 132 10.77 -14.81 -1.01
CA PRO A 132 10.80 -13.40 -0.56
C PRO A 132 11.88 -13.11 0.50
N ASP A 133 12.38 -11.88 0.54
CA ASP A 133 13.34 -11.45 1.58
C ASP A 133 12.59 -11.16 2.90
N LYS A 134 12.78 -12.03 3.89
CA LYS A 134 12.11 -11.92 5.19
C LYS A 134 12.54 -10.66 5.96
N LYS A 135 13.81 -10.28 5.84
CA LYS A 135 14.36 -9.13 6.56
C LYS A 135 13.72 -7.84 6.06
N GLU A 136 13.54 -7.71 4.75
CA GLU A 136 12.88 -6.56 4.15
C GLU A 136 11.44 -6.40 4.65
N ILE A 137 10.72 -7.51 4.76
CA ILE A 137 9.34 -7.52 5.28
C ILE A 137 9.32 -7.06 6.75
N GLU A 138 10.22 -7.58 7.58
CA GLU A 138 10.35 -7.18 8.99
C GLU A 138 10.71 -5.70 9.14
N ASP A 139 11.69 -5.21 8.38
CA ASP A 139 12.11 -3.82 8.38
C ASP A 139 10.95 -2.88 8.00
N PHE A 140 10.17 -3.26 6.97
CA PHE A 140 8.98 -2.51 6.57
C PHE A 140 7.90 -2.49 7.66
N GLN A 141 7.61 -3.64 8.28
CA GLN A 141 6.63 -3.74 9.36
C GLN A 141 7.06 -2.93 10.58
N ASN A 142 8.35 -2.95 10.93
CA ASN A 142 8.90 -2.17 12.01
C ASN A 142 8.79 -0.67 11.73
N ALA A 143 9.09 -0.22 10.50
CA ALA A 143 8.91 1.16 10.08
C ALA A 143 7.44 1.62 10.18
N GLN A 144 6.51 0.80 9.69
CA GLN A 144 5.06 1.03 9.80
C GLN A 144 4.61 1.15 11.27
N LYS A 145 5.08 0.23 12.12
CA LYS A 145 4.77 0.23 13.56
C LYS A 145 5.27 1.50 14.23
N LEU A 146 6.53 1.88 13.98
CA LEU A 146 7.13 3.10 14.51
C LEU A 146 6.35 4.36 14.09
N GLN A 147 5.91 4.43 12.83
CA GLN A 147 5.09 5.54 12.36
C GLN A 147 3.75 5.62 13.08
N ARG A 148 3.06 4.49 13.26
CA ARG A 148 1.78 4.42 13.99
C ARG A 148 1.94 4.80 15.46
N GLU A 149 3.00 4.32 16.10
CA GLU A 149 3.32 4.65 17.49
C GLU A 149 3.64 6.13 17.65
N LYS A 150 4.39 6.73 16.72
CA LYS A 150 4.64 8.17 16.70
C LYS A 150 3.32 8.97 16.62
N ILE A 151 2.42 8.60 15.71
CA ILE A 151 1.10 9.27 15.58
C ILE A 151 0.30 9.14 16.88
N LYS A 152 0.29 7.95 17.50
CA LYS A 152 -0.39 7.71 18.78
C LYS A 152 0.22 8.53 19.91
N TRP A 153 1.54 8.61 19.97
CA TRP A 153 2.27 9.41 20.95
C TRP A 153 1.97 10.90 20.80
N ASP A 154 2.01 11.43 19.58
CA ASP A 154 1.70 12.84 19.29
C ASP A 154 0.26 13.19 19.67
N LYS A 155 -0.68 12.24 19.46
CA LYS A 155 -2.08 12.37 19.89
C LYS A 155 -2.22 12.39 21.42
N ASN A 156 -1.51 11.50 22.13
CA ASN A 156 -1.63 11.33 23.58
C ASN A 156 -0.91 12.42 24.37
N LYS A 157 0.30 12.81 23.96
CA LYS A 157 1.03 13.94 24.56
C LYS A 157 0.48 15.29 24.12
N GLY A 158 -0.53 15.27 23.23
CA GLY A 158 -1.36 16.39 22.85
C GLY A 158 -0.55 17.66 22.65
N VAL A 159 0.55 17.59 21.87
CA VAL A 159 1.47 18.70 21.57
C VAL A 159 1.27 19.85 22.56
N VAL A 160 1.68 19.67 23.81
CA VAL A 160 1.84 20.80 24.73
C VAL A 160 2.99 21.59 24.11
N LYS A 161 2.67 22.41 23.12
CA LYS A 161 3.50 23.51 22.65
C LYS A 161 3.45 24.52 23.79
N ASP A 162 4.10 24.19 24.89
CA ASP A 162 4.72 25.18 25.76
C ASP A 162 5.97 25.66 25.02
N VAL A 163 5.77 26.13 23.79
CA VAL A 163 6.72 26.97 23.10
C VAL A 163 6.41 28.33 23.72
N PRO A 164 7.27 28.88 24.59
CA PRO A 164 7.05 30.19 25.16
C PRO A 164 6.83 31.14 23.99
N ARG A 165 5.57 31.53 23.76
CA ARG A 165 5.24 32.56 22.77
C ARG A 165 5.83 33.81 23.38
N GLY A 166 6.98 34.23 22.86
CA GLY A 166 7.76 35.34 23.37
C GLY A 166 6.96 36.63 23.39
N THR A 167 6.22 36.83 24.46
CA THR A 167 5.83 38.09 25.08
C THR A 167 5.47 37.74 26.52
N LYS A 168 6.48 37.46 27.36
CA LYS A 168 6.29 37.72 28.79
C LYS A 168 5.90 39.19 28.88
N SER A 169 4.70 39.49 29.39
CA SER A 169 4.33 40.87 29.68
C SER A 169 5.40 41.43 30.63
N LYS A 170 5.73 42.72 30.50
CA LYS A 170 6.71 43.41 31.36
C LYS A 170 6.42 43.28 32.88
N GLU A 171 5.24 42.78 33.24
CA GLU A 171 4.80 42.59 34.62
C GLU A 171 5.44 41.36 35.28
N GLU A 172 5.68 40.28 34.54
CA GLU A 172 6.31 39.07 35.11
C GLU A 172 7.82 39.25 35.37
N GLN A 173 8.49 40.15 34.64
CA GLN A 173 9.91 40.45 34.86
C GLN A 173 10.18 41.29 36.12
N LYS A 174 9.15 41.93 36.71
CA LYS A 174 9.29 42.73 37.94
C LYS A 174 9.12 41.92 39.23
N LEU A 175 8.62 40.68 39.13
CA LEU A 175 8.42 39.79 40.28
C LEU A 175 9.61 38.87 40.55
N GLU A 176 10.60 38.84 39.65
CA GLU A 176 11.82 38.03 39.75
C GLU A 176 13.07 38.84 40.15
N GLN A 177 12.92 40.12 40.55
CA GLN A 177 13.97 40.96 41.16
C GLN A 177 13.59 41.35 42.58
#